data_AF-A0A7J3A420-F1
#
_entry.id   AF-A0A7J3A420-F1
#
_cell.length_a   1.000
_cell.length_b   1.000
_cell.length_c   1.000
_cell.angle_alpha   90.00
_cell.angle_beta   90.00
_cell.angle_gamma   90.00
#
_symmetry.space_group_name_H-M   'P 1'
#
loop_
_entity.id
_entity.type
_entity.pdbx_description
1 polymer ?
#
loop_
_entity_poly.entity_id
_entity_poly.type
_entity_poly.pdbx_seq_one_letter_code
_entity_poly.pdbx_strand_id
1 'polypeptide(L)'
;MFSQLAYERPDEILFGFAKHPLDYGFRLNVGKGSVIPEVKYILKPGFERSQELLVEEYKKTTMAIMERIVNLGFDEVQLDTEFVEPMVTNKTWGGSVIREQKEILQKYYNEYGVKSGLRATVADIRRFERGLRNDKYLDMVLDAVQSSAAEGADLLSIESRGGQEVFSYSLIRNDLTGILFSLGILAPRDVRFLWREITRISRKAIPAGDTACALANSAMVLADGLVNRRIPHTLAAIIRAMSAVRTLACYEEGARGPGKDCAYENVIIKIITGYPISMEGKTSAPAHSSLVGNISAAVCDLWSNETITVDDFFSGKTVAAMLEILCYDTSLMKESIASGNSKSLQQLLINSDKYRDPQALVLSPDNAFRIAKAIVSAKTDYDRVVAAAIESIHIIEEEIERLRLPVVEIKYLSSVKNFFENAPDEDRLVDEASRKYSERVENFKKSDYEL
;
A
#
# COMPACT_ATOMS: atom_id res chain seq x y z
N MET A 1 19.61 5.10 -3.49
CA MET A 1 18.76 4.48 -4.53
C MET A 1 19.12 3.01 -4.68
N PHE A 2 18.12 2.12 -4.73
CA PHE A 2 18.34 0.68 -4.97
C PHE A 2 18.78 0.43 -6.41
N SER A 3 19.84 -0.35 -6.63
CA SER A 3 20.37 -0.67 -7.97
C SER A 3 20.47 -2.18 -8.25
N GLN A 4 19.97 -2.99 -7.31
CA GLN A 4 19.97 -4.45 -7.38
C GLN A 4 18.69 -4.97 -6.74
N LEU A 5 18.31 -6.20 -7.11
CA LEU A 5 17.18 -6.90 -6.50
C LEU A 5 17.65 -7.67 -5.27
N ALA A 6 16.79 -7.78 -4.25
CA ALA A 6 17.05 -8.61 -3.07
C ALA A 6 16.88 -10.11 -3.34
N TYR A 7 16.16 -10.46 -4.42
CA TYR A 7 15.95 -11.83 -4.88
C TYR A 7 16.66 -12.05 -6.21
N GLU A 8 17.30 -13.20 -6.37
CA GLU A 8 18.02 -13.53 -7.61
C GLU A 8 17.08 -14.07 -8.69
N ARG A 9 16.00 -14.74 -8.27
CA ARG A 9 15.07 -15.42 -9.16
C ARG A 9 13.62 -15.31 -8.65
N PRO A 10 12.62 -15.26 -9.56
CA PRO A 10 11.22 -15.16 -9.16
C PRO A 10 10.70 -16.33 -8.31
N ASP A 11 11.24 -17.52 -8.51
CA ASP A 11 10.84 -18.74 -7.79
C ASP A 11 11.20 -18.71 -6.30
N GLU A 12 12.09 -17.80 -5.86
CA GLU A 12 12.43 -17.61 -4.46
C GLU A 12 11.37 -16.81 -3.68
N ILE A 13 10.54 -16.04 -4.38
CA ILE A 13 9.56 -15.18 -3.74
C ILE A 13 8.39 -16.04 -3.27
N LEU A 14 8.00 -15.90 -2.01
CA LEU A 14 6.93 -16.67 -1.39
C LEU A 14 6.27 -15.87 -0.27
N PHE A 15 4.98 -16.10 -0.05
CA PHE A 15 4.30 -15.58 1.13
C PHE A 15 4.95 -16.06 2.43
N GLY A 16 4.95 -15.21 3.44
CA GLY A 16 5.49 -15.48 4.78
C GLY A 16 7.02 -15.43 4.88
N PHE A 17 7.75 -15.23 3.77
CA PHE A 17 9.21 -15.14 3.76
C PHE A 17 9.69 -13.81 3.15
N ALA A 18 10.57 -13.13 3.87
CA ALA A 18 11.27 -11.93 3.41
C ALA A 18 12.79 -12.10 3.59
N LYS A 19 13.61 -11.44 2.76
CA LYS A 19 15.09 -11.45 2.91
C LYS A 19 15.54 -10.64 4.13
N HIS A 20 14.75 -9.65 4.53
CA HIS A 20 14.97 -8.81 5.71
C HIS A 20 13.76 -8.89 6.65
N PRO A 21 13.57 -10.02 7.33
CA PRO A 21 12.46 -10.17 8.27
C PRO A 21 12.55 -9.18 9.43
N LEU A 22 11.41 -8.92 10.07
CA LEU A 22 11.30 -7.93 11.13
C LEU A 22 10.77 -8.53 12.43
N ASP A 23 11.28 -7.99 13.53
CA ASP A 23 10.86 -8.29 14.90
C ASP A 23 10.39 -7.00 15.56
N TYR A 24 9.15 -6.96 16.02
CA TYR A 24 8.57 -5.78 16.64
C TYR A 24 7.37 -6.15 17.52
N GLY A 25 6.78 -5.15 18.18
CA GLY A 25 5.62 -5.35 19.04
C GLY A 25 5.89 -6.31 20.19
N PHE A 26 4.85 -7.04 20.57
CA PHE A 26 4.94 -8.10 21.57
C PHE A 26 5.37 -9.40 20.90
N ARG A 27 6.66 -9.47 20.54
CA ARG A 27 7.31 -10.64 19.90
C ARG A 27 6.71 -11.07 18.56
N LEU A 28 6.15 -10.14 17.79
CA LEU A 28 5.67 -10.45 16.45
C LEU A 28 6.87 -10.57 15.49
N ASN A 29 6.88 -11.63 14.68
CA ASN A 29 7.95 -11.95 13.73
C ASN A 29 7.36 -11.98 12.31
N VAL A 30 7.69 -11.01 11.46
CA VAL A 30 7.12 -10.92 10.10
C VAL A 30 8.18 -11.28 9.05
N GLY A 31 7.78 -12.09 8.07
CA GLY A 31 8.67 -12.57 7.00
C GLY A 31 9.57 -13.74 7.40
N LYS A 32 9.27 -14.45 8.50
CA LYS A 32 10.06 -15.58 9.05
C LYS A 32 9.32 -16.94 8.95
N GLY A 33 8.72 -17.22 7.81
CA GLY A 33 8.04 -18.50 7.54
C GLY A 33 6.62 -18.61 8.08
N SER A 34 5.94 -17.48 8.26
CA SER A 34 4.51 -17.43 8.57
C SER A 34 3.92 -16.15 7.99
N VAL A 35 2.67 -16.24 7.52
CA VAL A 35 1.85 -15.06 7.20
C VAL A 35 1.03 -14.72 8.45
N ILE A 36 0.91 -13.43 8.77
CA ILE A 36 0.19 -12.96 9.95
C ILE A 36 -1.05 -12.15 9.51
N PRO A 37 -2.21 -12.31 10.17
CA PRO A 37 -3.39 -11.51 9.84
C PRO A 37 -3.17 -10.05 10.30
N GLU A 38 -3.39 -9.09 9.40
CA GLU A 38 -3.44 -7.66 9.70
C GLU A 38 -4.90 -7.19 9.65
N VAL A 39 -5.47 -6.80 10.78
CA VAL A 39 -6.84 -6.29 10.82
C VAL A 39 -6.83 -4.76 10.84
N LYS A 40 -7.51 -4.16 9.86
CA LYS A 40 -7.68 -2.71 9.72
C LYS A 40 -9.15 -2.34 9.83
N TYR A 41 -9.44 -1.27 10.55
CA TYR A 41 -10.79 -0.89 10.95
C TYR A 41 -10.94 0.62 11.02
N ILE A 42 -12.16 1.09 10.81
CA ILE A 42 -12.55 2.48 10.98
C ILE A 42 -13.81 2.58 11.84
N LEU A 43 -13.86 3.57 12.72
CA LEU A 43 -15.06 3.82 13.51
C LEU A 43 -16.15 4.47 12.66
N LYS A 44 -17.41 4.29 13.04
CA LYS A 44 -18.52 5.05 12.43
C LYS A 44 -18.34 6.56 12.69
N PRO A 45 -18.81 7.42 11.76
CA PRO A 45 -18.85 8.85 12.01
C PRO A 45 -19.62 9.20 13.29
N GLY A 46 -19.16 10.23 13.99
CA GLY A 46 -19.75 10.76 15.22
C GLY A 46 -19.03 10.36 16.51
N PHE A 47 -18.14 9.36 16.49
CA PHE A 47 -17.33 9.00 17.66
C PHE A 47 -16.16 9.97 17.88
N GLU A 48 -15.73 10.64 16.81
CA GLU A 48 -14.71 11.70 16.77
C GLU A 48 -15.17 13.07 17.31
N ARG A 49 -16.30 13.11 18.04
CA ARG A 49 -16.81 14.34 18.67
C ARG A 49 -16.08 14.72 19.97
N SER A 50 -15.39 13.78 20.61
CA SER A 50 -14.51 14.04 21.76
C SER A 50 -13.42 12.98 21.84
N GLN A 51 -12.31 13.33 22.49
CA GLN A 51 -11.18 12.41 22.65
C GLN A 51 -11.57 11.18 23.46
N GLU A 52 -12.35 11.36 24.52
CA GLU A 52 -12.73 10.30 25.46
C GLU A 52 -13.59 9.24 24.76
N LEU A 53 -14.58 9.68 23.97
CA LEU A 53 -15.44 8.76 23.24
C LEU A 53 -14.66 7.99 22.17
N LEU A 54 -13.78 8.69 21.44
CA LEU A 54 -12.94 8.09 20.41
C LEU A 54 -12.04 6.99 21.00
N VAL A 55 -11.34 7.31 22.11
CA VAL A 55 -10.47 6.36 22.81
C VAL A 55 -11.26 5.16 23.34
N GLU A 56 -12.42 5.40 23.94
CA GLU A 56 -13.28 4.32 24.47
C GLU A 56 -13.78 3.37 23.38
N GLU A 57 -14.11 3.86 22.18
CA GLU A 57 -14.54 2.98 21.09
C GLU A 57 -13.37 2.19 20.47
N TYR A 58 -12.17 2.79 20.35
CA TYR A 58 -10.98 2.04 19.95
C TYR A 58 -10.56 1.01 21.00
N LYS A 59 -10.74 1.30 22.29
CA LYS A 59 -10.57 0.35 23.40
C LYS A 59 -11.45 -0.89 23.20
N LYS A 60 -12.76 -0.68 23.02
CA LYS A 60 -13.73 -1.78 22.76
C LYS A 60 -13.39 -2.57 21.50
N THR A 61 -13.03 -1.87 20.42
CA THR A 61 -12.61 -2.48 19.15
C THR A 61 -11.42 -3.40 19.35
N THR A 62 -10.39 -2.91 20.05
CA THR A 62 -9.18 -3.69 20.36
C THR A 62 -9.48 -4.87 21.26
N MET A 63 -10.32 -4.70 22.29
CA MET A 63 -10.76 -5.82 23.13
C MET A 63 -11.51 -6.89 22.32
N ALA A 64 -12.39 -6.51 21.39
CA ALA A 64 -13.12 -7.45 20.55
C ALA A 64 -12.19 -8.26 19.61
N ILE A 65 -11.16 -7.61 19.05
CA ILE A 65 -10.11 -8.27 18.25
C ILE A 65 -9.36 -9.30 19.12
N MET A 66 -8.88 -8.87 20.29
CA MET A 66 -8.06 -9.71 21.15
C MET A 66 -8.86 -10.81 21.86
N GLU A 67 -10.13 -10.60 22.13
CA GLU A 67 -11.01 -11.67 22.63
C GLU A 67 -11.24 -12.72 21.53
N ARG A 68 -11.49 -12.28 20.29
CA ARG A 68 -11.69 -13.17 19.15
C ARG A 68 -10.48 -14.06 18.90
N ILE A 69 -9.28 -13.48 18.91
CA ILE A 69 -8.05 -14.24 18.61
C ILE A 69 -7.82 -15.37 19.62
N VAL A 70 -7.99 -15.08 20.91
CA VAL A 70 -7.84 -16.06 22.00
C VAL A 70 -8.93 -17.12 21.94
N ASN A 71 -10.19 -16.71 21.75
CA ASN A 71 -11.33 -17.64 21.73
C ASN A 71 -11.26 -18.66 20.59
N LEU A 72 -10.61 -18.30 19.48
CA LEU A 72 -10.41 -19.20 18.34
C LEU A 72 -9.07 -19.96 18.39
N GLY A 73 -8.21 -19.69 19.37
CA GLY A 73 -6.92 -20.36 19.53
C GLY A 73 -5.84 -19.90 18.55
N PHE A 74 -5.98 -18.71 17.97
CA PHE A 74 -4.90 -18.07 17.21
C PHE A 74 -3.98 -17.28 18.15
N ASP A 75 -2.71 -17.11 17.78
CA ASP A 75 -1.66 -16.59 18.66
C ASP A 75 -0.90 -15.37 18.11
N GLU A 76 -1.22 -14.91 16.90
CA GLU A 76 -0.49 -13.86 16.18
C GLU A 76 -1.45 -12.91 15.45
N VAL A 77 -1.35 -11.58 15.69
CA VAL A 77 -2.13 -10.56 14.97
C VAL A 77 -1.41 -9.23 14.84
N GLN A 78 -1.56 -8.59 13.69
CA GLN A 78 -1.21 -7.20 13.46
C GLN A 78 -2.49 -6.35 13.47
N LEU A 79 -2.48 -5.22 14.16
CA LEU A 79 -3.56 -4.22 14.08
C LEU A 79 -3.07 -3.01 13.28
N ASP A 80 -3.89 -2.50 12.36
CA ASP A 80 -3.65 -1.23 11.68
C ASP A 80 -4.77 -0.23 12.04
N THR A 81 -4.40 0.80 12.81
CA THR A 81 -5.30 1.90 13.14
C THR A 81 -5.07 3.03 12.13
N GLU A 82 -6.00 3.15 11.19
CA GLU A 82 -6.03 4.27 10.25
C GLU A 82 -6.63 5.51 10.91
N PHE A 83 -5.89 6.60 10.88
CA PHE A 83 -6.29 7.82 11.56
C PHE A 83 -7.35 8.54 10.75
N VAL A 84 -8.41 8.97 11.42
CA VAL A 84 -9.31 9.99 10.89
C VAL A 84 -8.73 11.39 11.12
N GLU A 85 -9.14 12.39 10.33
CA GLU A 85 -8.59 13.75 10.39
C GLU A 85 -8.58 14.37 11.81
N PRO A 86 -9.59 14.18 12.68
CA PRO A 86 -9.53 14.65 14.07
C PRO A 86 -8.37 14.08 14.89
N MET A 87 -7.91 12.86 14.60
CA MET A 87 -6.75 12.25 15.27
C MET A 87 -5.42 12.90 14.89
N VAL A 88 -5.39 13.57 13.74
CA VAL A 88 -4.21 14.28 13.22
C VAL A 88 -4.26 15.76 13.60
N THR A 89 -5.42 16.40 13.47
CA THR A 89 -5.62 17.83 13.75
C THR A 89 -5.61 18.15 15.25
N ASN A 90 -5.92 17.18 16.11
CA ASN A 90 -5.82 17.31 17.57
C ASN A 90 -4.60 16.56 18.10
N LYS A 91 -3.61 17.31 18.59
CA LYS A 91 -2.26 16.85 18.95
C LYS A 91 -2.19 15.58 19.83
N THR A 92 -3.16 15.38 20.73
CA THR A 92 -3.15 14.27 21.71
C THR A 92 -4.01 13.08 21.32
N TRP A 93 -4.93 13.24 20.36
CA TRP A 93 -6.01 12.27 20.12
C TRP A 93 -5.47 10.95 19.58
N GLY A 94 -4.73 11.00 18.46
CA GLY A 94 -4.12 9.81 17.87
C GLY A 94 -3.18 9.08 18.84
N GLY A 95 -2.32 9.82 19.55
CA GLY A 95 -1.42 9.23 20.55
C GLY A 95 -2.16 8.54 21.70
N SER A 96 -3.26 9.10 22.16
CA SER A 96 -4.06 8.49 23.25
C SER A 96 -4.76 7.22 22.81
N VAL A 97 -5.24 7.16 21.56
CA VAL A 97 -5.77 5.92 20.97
C VAL A 97 -4.66 4.87 20.93
N ILE A 98 -3.50 5.20 20.36
CA ILE A 98 -2.37 4.25 20.26
C ILE A 98 -1.95 3.72 21.63
N ARG A 99 -1.84 4.60 22.65
CA ARG A 99 -1.50 4.20 24.02
C ARG A 99 -2.49 3.16 24.57
N GLU A 100 -3.79 3.46 24.52
CA GLU A 100 -4.84 2.59 25.06
C GLU A 100 -4.84 1.22 24.36
N GLN A 101 -4.70 1.19 23.03
CA GLN A 101 -4.60 -0.05 22.28
C GLN A 101 -3.36 -0.85 22.68
N LYS A 102 -2.21 -0.19 22.80
CA LYS A 102 -0.94 -0.83 23.17
C LYS A 102 -0.99 -1.46 24.56
N GLU A 103 -1.63 -0.81 25.54
CA GLU A 103 -1.84 -1.34 26.88
C GLU A 103 -2.70 -2.62 26.87
N ILE A 104 -3.76 -2.66 26.05
CA ILE A 104 -4.57 -3.87 25.87
C ILE A 104 -3.75 -4.99 25.26
N LEU A 105 -3.01 -4.72 24.18
CA LEU A 105 -2.16 -5.72 23.52
C LEU A 105 -1.12 -6.29 24.50
N GLN A 106 -0.52 -5.45 25.35
CA GLN A 106 0.41 -5.89 26.40
C GLN A 106 -0.25 -6.83 27.41
N LYS A 107 -1.49 -6.53 27.83
CA LYS A 107 -2.25 -7.39 28.74
C LYS A 107 -2.48 -8.77 28.13
N TYR A 108 -2.94 -8.83 26.89
CA TYR A 108 -3.21 -10.10 26.21
C TYR A 108 -1.93 -10.91 25.95
N TYR A 109 -0.81 -10.26 25.66
CA TYR A 109 0.48 -10.94 25.60
C TYR A 109 0.88 -11.55 26.95
N ASN A 110 0.71 -10.83 28.05
CA ASN A 110 1.08 -11.32 29.39
C ASN A 110 0.17 -12.46 29.88
N GLU A 111 -1.12 -12.41 29.56
CA GLU A 111 -2.13 -13.35 30.03
C GLU A 111 -2.23 -14.61 29.16
N TYR A 112 -2.15 -14.44 27.83
CA TYR A 112 -2.41 -15.52 26.86
C TYR A 112 -1.22 -15.81 25.93
N GLY A 113 -0.16 -15.00 25.97
CA GLY A 113 1.00 -15.17 25.08
C GLY A 113 0.76 -14.70 23.64
N VAL A 114 -0.34 -14.02 23.36
CA VAL A 114 -0.68 -13.56 21.99
C VAL A 114 0.36 -12.54 21.51
N LYS A 115 1.08 -12.90 20.46
CA LYS A 115 2.05 -12.01 19.82
C LYS A 115 1.30 -11.00 18.96
N SER A 116 1.65 -9.73 19.11
CA SER A 116 0.93 -8.68 18.41
C SER A 116 1.76 -7.47 18.06
N GLY A 117 1.33 -6.76 17.03
CA GLY A 117 1.90 -5.48 16.59
C GLY A 117 0.82 -4.45 16.35
N LEU A 118 1.17 -3.17 16.50
CA LEU A 118 0.27 -2.04 16.29
C LEU A 118 0.88 -1.06 15.28
N ARG A 119 0.17 -0.84 14.16
CA ARG A 119 0.50 0.17 13.16
C ARG A 119 -0.38 1.40 13.38
N ALA A 120 0.26 2.57 13.32
CA ALA A 120 -0.42 3.83 13.15
C ALA A 120 -0.29 4.26 11.69
N THR A 121 -1.40 4.25 10.95
CA THR A 121 -1.47 4.82 9.61
C THR A 121 -2.01 6.24 9.73
N VAL A 122 -1.11 7.22 9.76
CA VAL A 122 -1.47 8.63 9.90
C VAL A 122 -2.04 9.14 8.59
N ALA A 123 -3.23 9.75 8.61
CA ALA A 123 -3.84 10.32 7.42
C ALA A 123 -3.06 11.53 6.90
N ASP A 124 -2.83 11.58 5.58
CA ASP A 124 -2.27 12.75 4.92
C ASP A 124 -3.34 13.84 4.77
N ILE A 125 -3.39 14.72 5.78
CA ILE A 125 -4.32 15.86 5.80
C ILE A 125 -3.74 17.12 5.12
N ARG A 126 -2.55 17.03 4.51
CA ARG A 126 -1.98 18.15 3.76
C ARG A 126 -2.91 18.56 2.61
N ARG A 127 -2.87 19.83 2.26
CA ARG A 127 -3.83 20.48 1.36
C ARG A 127 -3.09 21.11 0.19
N PHE A 128 -3.38 20.69 -1.04
CA PHE A 128 -2.71 21.21 -2.24
C PHE A 128 -2.87 22.73 -2.37
N GLU A 129 -4.06 23.26 -2.07
CA GLU A 129 -4.36 24.69 -2.08
C GLU A 129 -3.59 25.48 -1.02
N ARG A 130 -3.08 24.83 0.03
CA ARG A 130 -2.26 25.43 1.10
C ARG A 130 -0.77 25.22 0.89
N GLY A 131 -0.39 24.14 0.20
CA GLY A 131 0.99 23.72 -0.03
C GLY A 131 1.33 22.48 0.82
N LEU A 132 2.22 21.64 0.30
CA LEU A 132 2.59 20.36 0.90
C LEU A 132 3.82 20.43 1.81
N ARG A 133 4.61 21.51 1.72
CA ARG A 133 5.92 21.63 2.41
C ARG A 133 6.00 22.66 3.53
N ASN A 134 5.20 23.73 3.48
CA ASN A 134 5.37 24.91 4.32
C ASN A 134 4.04 25.42 4.91
N ASP A 135 3.16 24.51 5.33
CA ASP A 135 1.90 24.85 5.98
C ASP A 135 1.68 24.00 7.25
N LYS A 136 0.88 24.52 8.18
CA LYS A 136 0.55 23.89 9.48
C LYS A 136 0.03 22.46 9.36
N TYR A 137 -0.58 22.08 8.23
CA TYR A 137 -1.05 20.71 8.03
C TYR A 137 0.10 19.70 7.97
N LEU A 138 1.27 20.09 7.46
CA LEU A 138 2.48 19.24 7.55
C LEU A 138 2.91 19.06 9.00
N ASP A 139 2.96 20.16 9.77
CA ASP A 139 3.33 20.11 11.19
C ASP A 139 2.38 19.20 11.97
N MET A 140 1.08 19.26 11.69
CA MET A 140 0.08 18.38 12.31
C MET A 140 0.30 16.90 11.96
N VAL A 141 0.61 16.58 10.69
CA VAL A 141 0.93 15.21 10.28
C VAL A 141 2.18 14.71 11.01
N LEU A 142 3.26 15.50 11.02
CA LEU A 142 4.51 15.12 11.68
C LEU A 142 4.35 15.00 13.21
N ASP A 143 3.57 15.89 13.83
CA ASP A 143 3.20 15.81 15.25
C ASP A 143 2.43 14.51 15.55
N ALA A 144 1.47 14.13 14.70
CA ALA A 144 0.70 12.89 14.87
C ALA A 144 1.57 11.63 14.71
N VAL A 145 2.50 11.62 13.75
CA VAL A 145 3.50 10.56 13.57
C VAL A 145 4.38 10.46 14.82
N GLN A 146 4.95 11.58 15.27
CA GLN A 146 5.84 11.60 16.43
C GLN A 146 5.11 11.18 17.72
N SER A 147 3.87 11.63 17.89
CA SER A 147 3.00 11.28 19.01
C SER A 147 2.71 9.77 19.01
N SER A 148 2.30 9.21 17.87
CA SER A 148 2.05 7.76 17.74
C SER A 148 3.28 6.92 18.07
N ALA A 149 4.45 7.33 17.59
CA ALA A 149 5.72 6.68 17.89
C ALA A 149 6.09 6.75 19.39
N ALA A 150 5.81 7.88 20.04
CA ALA A 150 6.07 8.07 21.46
C ALA A 150 5.13 7.24 22.35
N GLU A 151 3.89 7.04 21.89
CA GLU A 151 2.82 6.35 22.64
C GLU A 151 2.75 4.85 22.39
N GLY A 152 3.66 4.30 21.58
CA GLY A 152 3.89 2.85 21.49
C GLY A 152 3.41 2.18 20.21
N ALA A 153 3.14 2.94 19.14
CA ALA A 153 3.02 2.34 17.82
C ALA A 153 4.32 1.61 17.46
N ASP A 154 4.20 0.40 16.92
CA ASP A 154 5.35 -0.40 16.48
C ASP A 154 5.73 -0.05 15.04
N LEU A 155 4.73 0.27 14.22
CA LEU A 155 4.86 0.60 12.81
C LEU A 155 4.25 1.98 12.53
N LEU A 156 4.90 2.78 11.69
CA LEU A 156 4.39 4.06 11.22
C LEU A 156 4.21 4.02 9.70
N SER A 157 3.01 4.37 9.25
CA SER A 157 2.66 4.44 7.83
C SER A 157 1.87 5.71 7.52
N ILE A 158 1.81 6.07 6.25
CA ILE A 158 0.98 7.14 5.71
C ILE A 158 0.62 6.79 4.26
N GLU A 159 -0.56 7.22 3.82
CA GLU A 159 -0.98 7.14 2.42
C GLU A 159 -0.81 8.52 1.77
N SER A 160 0.43 8.87 1.40
CA SER A 160 0.74 10.24 0.99
C SER A 160 0.22 10.60 -0.40
N ARG A 161 -0.07 11.88 -0.61
CA ARG A 161 -0.90 12.33 -1.74
C ARG A 161 -0.16 13.15 -2.79
N GLY A 162 1.16 13.34 -2.68
CA GLY A 162 1.93 14.13 -3.62
C GLY A 162 1.72 13.73 -5.08
N GLY A 163 1.46 14.71 -5.94
CA GLY A 163 1.21 14.55 -7.37
C GLY A 163 -0.22 14.13 -7.74
N GLN A 164 -1.09 13.85 -6.76
CA GLN A 164 -2.47 13.42 -6.99
C GLN A 164 -3.31 14.47 -7.73
N GLU A 165 -3.08 15.76 -7.48
CA GLU A 165 -3.82 16.87 -8.07
C GLU A 165 -3.67 16.92 -9.59
N VAL A 166 -2.45 16.72 -10.09
CA VAL A 166 -2.18 16.61 -11.53
C VAL A 166 -2.62 15.24 -12.05
N PHE A 167 -2.38 14.18 -11.28
CA PHE A 167 -2.70 12.81 -11.69
C PHE A 167 -4.19 12.63 -11.91
N SER A 168 -5.02 13.09 -10.97
CA SER A 168 -6.48 12.99 -11.03
C SER A 168 -7.04 13.78 -12.21
N TYR A 169 -6.48 14.98 -12.48
CA TYR A 169 -6.84 15.76 -13.66
C TYR A 169 -6.53 14.99 -14.96
N SER A 170 -5.36 14.37 -15.03
CA SER A 170 -4.85 13.70 -16.22
C SER A 170 -5.49 12.33 -16.47
N LEU A 171 -5.74 11.55 -15.42
CA LEU A 171 -6.29 10.21 -15.50
C LEU A 171 -7.66 10.20 -16.18
N ILE A 172 -8.59 11.08 -15.76
CA ILE A 172 -9.93 11.16 -16.36
C ILE A 172 -9.92 11.70 -17.80
N ARG A 173 -8.78 12.22 -18.26
CA ARG A 173 -8.57 12.76 -19.61
C ARG A 173 -7.69 11.87 -20.48
N ASN A 174 -7.24 10.71 -19.97
CA ASN A 174 -6.25 9.85 -20.63
C ASN A 174 -4.98 10.62 -21.05
N ASP A 175 -4.58 11.63 -20.27
CA ASP A 175 -3.45 12.52 -20.54
C ASP A 175 -2.15 11.89 -20.03
N LEU A 176 -1.52 11.07 -20.88
CA LEU A 176 -0.31 10.30 -20.54
C LEU A 176 0.85 11.18 -20.08
N THR A 177 0.99 12.40 -20.63
CA THR A 177 2.02 13.37 -20.19
C THR A 177 1.86 13.71 -18.72
N GLY A 178 0.64 13.93 -18.26
CA GLY A 178 0.40 14.30 -16.87
C GLY A 178 0.45 13.12 -15.91
N ILE A 179 0.05 11.94 -16.37
CA ILE A 179 0.27 10.69 -15.62
C ILE A 179 1.76 10.45 -15.41
N LEU A 180 2.57 10.57 -16.47
CA LEU A 180 4.02 10.44 -16.40
C LEU A 180 4.65 11.53 -15.52
N PHE A 181 4.24 12.78 -15.66
CA PHE A 181 4.73 13.88 -14.83
C PHE A 181 4.41 13.67 -13.34
N SER A 182 3.17 13.27 -13.01
CA SER A 182 2.78 12.98 -11.63
C SER A 182 3.58 11.84 -11.02
N LEU A 183 3.72 10.71 -11.72
CA LEU A 183 4.36 9.52 -11.17
C LEU A 183 5.89 9.55 -11.26
N GLY A 184 6.45 10.16 -12.31
CA GLY A 184 7.89 10.23 -12.55
C GLY A 184 8.59 11.39 -11.84
N ILE A 185 7.87 12.49 -11.57
CA ILE A 185 8.46 13.71 -11.01
C ILE A 185 7.82 14.08 -9.67
N LEU A 186 6.51 14.34 -9.66
CA LEU A 186 5.87 14.96 -8.50
C LEU A 186 5.82 14.03 -7.29
N ALA A 187 5.31 12.81 -7.48
CA ALA A 187 5.06 11.88 -6.39
C ALA A 187 6.35 11.36 -5.73
N PRO A 188 7.41 10.95 -6.47
CA PRO A 188 8.68 10.56 -5.85
C PRO A 188 9.31 11.71 -5.05
N ARG A 189 9.25 12.96 -5.54
CA ARG A 189 9.80 14.12 -4.82
C ARG A 189 9.07 14.41 -3.51
N ASP A 190 7.74 14.31 -3.49
CA ASP A 190 6.95 14.46 -2.25
C ASP A 190 7.23 13.33 -1.26
N VAL A 191 7.19 12.08 -1.73
CA VAL A 191 7.47 10.90 -0.89
C VAL A 191 8.87 11.01 -0.28
N ARG A 192 9.88 11.41 -1.05
CA ARG A 192 11.25 11.58 -0.53
C ARG A 192 11.32 12.60 0.59
N PHE A 193 10.69 13.76 0.40
CA PHE A 193 10.65 14.80 1.41
C PHE A 193 9.96 14.31 2.69
N LEU A 194 8.74 13.78 2.54
CA LEU A 194 7.92 13.39 3.69
C LEU A 194 8.55 12.23 4.47
N TRP A 195 9.07 11.21 3.78
CA TRP A 195 9.64 10.05 4.46
C TRP A 195 10.98 10.33 5.12
N ARG A 196 11.77 11.28 4.61
CA ARG A 196 12.94 11.76 5.33
C ARG A 196 12.56 12.34 6.69
N GLU A 197 11.48 13.12 6.75
CA GLU A 197 10.97 13.66 8.02
C GLU A 197 10.37 12.58 8.92
N ILE A 198 9.56 11.66 8.38
CA ILE A 198 8.98 10.54 9.15
C ILE A 198 10.07 9.66 9.76
N THR A 199 11.06 9.24 8.97
CA THR A 199 12.19 8.41 9.44
C THR A 199 12.98 9.15 10.52
N ARG A 200 13.17 10.47 10.40
CA ARG A 200 13.87 11.28 11.41
C ARG A 200 13.16 11.29 12.76
N ILE A 201 11.82 11.19 12.77
CA ILE A 201 11.00 11.31 13.99
C ILE A 201 10.40 9.99 14.48
N SER A 202 10.68 8.85 13.83
CA SER A 202 10.07 7.55 14.13
C SER A 202 10.47 6.95 15.49
N ARG A 203 11.53 7.46 16.14
CA ARG A 203 12.05 6.98 17.44
C ARG A 203 12.33 5.47 17.43
N LYS A 204 11.60 4.69 18.24
CA LYS A 204 11.70 3.23 18.34
C LYS A 204 10.74 2.51 17.39
N ALA A 205 9.74 3.22 16.85
CA ALA A 205 8.83 2.66 15.89
C ALA A 205 9.53 2.49 14.53
N ILE A 206 9.13 1.46 13.80
CA ILE A 206 9.67 1.19 12.47
C ILE A 206 8.93 2.08 11.47
N PRO A 207 9.62 2.93 10.71
CA PRO A 207 9.03 3.57 9.53
C PRO A 207 8.71 2.46 8.52
N ALA A 208 7.43 2.12 8.37
CA ALA A 208 7.02 0.87 7.76
C ALA A 208 6.89 1.01 6.24
N GLY A 209 5.98 1.85 5.75
CA GLY A 209 5.88 2.12 4.32
C GLY A 209 4.72 3.02 3.95
N ASP A 210 4.72 3.41 2.68
CA ASP A 210 3.69 4.22 2.04
C ASP A 210 2.93 3.37 1.01
N THR A 211 1.94 3.96 0.36
CA THR A 211 1.14 3.35 -0.70
C THR A 211 0.79 4.38 -1.77
N ALA A 212 0.82 3.99 -3.04
CA ALA A 212 0.30 4.83 -4.12
C ALA A 212 -1.24 4.81 -4.19
N CYS A 213 -1.95 4.62 -3.06
CA CYS A 213 -3.41 4.52 -2.98
C CYS A 213 -4.12 5.71 -3.65
N ALA A 214 -3.68 6.93 -3.35
CA ALA A 214 -4.18 8.17 -3.95
C ALA A 214 -3.96 8.29 -5.47
N LEU A 215 -3.19 7.37 -6.08
CA LEU A 215 -2.81 7.34 -7.48
C LEU A 215 -3.26 6.01 -8.13
N ALA A 216 -2.52 4.92 -7.92
CA ALA A 216 -2.77 3.62 -8.52
C ALA A 216 -4.08 2.97 -8.08
N ASN A 217 -4.49 3.07 -6.81
CA ASN A 217 -5.80 2.54 -6.39
C ASN A 217 -6.94 3.37 -6.96
N SER A 218 -6.76 4.69 -7.12
CA SER A 218 -7.73 5.52 -7.84
C SER A 218 -7.89 5.10 -9.30
N ALA A 219 -6.80 4.73 -9.98
CA ALA A 219 -6.87 4.11 -11.31
C ALA A 219 -7.57 2.75 -11.29
N MET A 220 -7.25 1.88 -10.34
CA MET A 220 -7.91 0.58 -10.17
C MET A 220 -9.42 0.70 -9.93
N VAL A 221 -9.85 1.64 -9.08
CA VAL A 221 -11.27 1.90 -8.79
C VAL A 221 -12.00 2.46 -10.02
N LEU A 222 -11.36 3.33 -10.81
CA LEU A 222 -11.94 3.82 -12.07
C LEU A 222 -11.95 2.76 -13.17
N ALA A 223 -10.99 1.83 -13.15
CA ALA A 223 -11.00 0.64 -13.99
C ALA A 223 -12.19 -0.27 -13.63
N ASP A 224 -12.55 -0.37 -12.35
CA ASP A 224 -13.70 -1.13 -11.85
C ASP A 224 -13.66 -2.62 -12.32
N GLY A 225 -14.79 -3.32 -12.24
CA GLY A 225 -14.94 -4.66 -12.79
C GLY A 225 -15.00 -4.72 -14.33
N LEU A 226 -15.10 -5.94 -14.87
CA LEU A 226 -15.03 -6.24 -16.31
C LEU A 226 -16.15 -5.63 -17.17
N VAL A 227 -17.20 -5.07 -16.57
CA VAL A 227 -18.40 -4.61 -17.28
C VAL A 227 -18.48 -3.08 -17.37
N ASN A 228 -18.22 -2.36 -16.27
CA ASN A 228 -18.47 -0.92 -16.14
C ASN A 228 -17.19 -0.07 -16.04
N ARG A 229 -16.18 -0.42 -16.83
CA ARG A 229 -14.88 0.27 -16.81
C ARG A 229 -14.98 1.72 -17.29
N ARG A 230 -14.37 2.65 -16.54
CA ARG A 230 -14.27 4.08 -16.91
C ARG A 230 -12.92 4.42 -17.53
N ILE A 231 -11.88 3.66 -17.21
CA ILE A 231 -10.56 3.72 -17.84
C ILE A 231 -10.14 2.32 -18.34
N PRO A 232 -9.21 2.22 -19.30
CA PRO A 232 -8.68 0.93 -19.75
C PRO A 232 -7.95 0.18 -18.63
N HIS A 233 -8.22 -1.13 -18.51
CA HIS A 233 -7.57 -1.99 -17.51
C HIS A 233 -6.05 -2.12 -17.77
N THR A 234 -5.64 -2.08 -19.03
CA THR A 234 -4.23 -2.01 -19.43
C THR A 234 -3.54 -0.76 -18.90
N LEU A 235 -4.20 0.39 -18.92
CA LEU A 235 -3.64 1.62 -18.36
C LEU A 235 -3.51 1.55 -16.84
N ALA A 236 -4.52 1.01 -16.14
CA ALA A 236 -4.46 0.82 -14.70
C ALA A 236 -3.29 -0.11 -14.28
N ALA A 237 -3.04 -1.18 -15.05
CA ALA A 237 -1.92 -2.09 -14.84
C ALA A 237 -0.55 -1.39 -15.03
N ILE A 238 -0.42 -0.58 -16.07
CA ILE A 238 0.80 0.20 -16.35
C ILE A 238 1.04 1.23 -15.23
N ILE A 239 -0.01 1.94 -14.81
CA ILE A 239 0.05 2.89 -13.69
C ILE A 239 0.51 2.17 -12.41
N ARG A 240 0.00 0.96 -12.12
CA ARG A 240 0.45 0.18 -10.96
C ARG A 240 1.95 -0.10 -11.00
N ALA A 241 2.47 -0.51 -12.17
CA ALA A 241 3.90 -0.75 -12.35
C ALA A 241 4.73 0.54 -12.17
N MET A 242 4.28 1.66 -12.74
CA MET A 242 4.93 2.97 -12.57
C MET A 242 4.95 3.41 -11.09
N SER A 243 3.84 3.20 -10.36
CA SER A 243 3.70 3.58 -8.96
C SER A 243 4.63 2.84 -8.00
N ALA A 244 5.19 1.68 -8.40
CA ALA A 244 6.25 1.02 -7.63
C ALA A 244 7.46 1.93 -7.39
N VAL A 245 7.80 2.81 -8.33
CA VAL A 245 8.94 3.73 -8.17
C VAL A 245 8.66 4.78 -7.09
N ARG A 246 7.46 5.35 -7.11
CA ARG A 246 6.98 6.28 -6.08
C ARG A 246 7.03 5.63 -4.71
N THR A 247 6.50 4.41 -4.58
CA THR A 247 6.48 3.71 -3.29
C THR A 247 7.89 3.27 -2.87
N LEU A 248 8.78 2.89 -3.80
CA LEU A 248 10.17 2.57 -3.51
C LEU A 248 10.93 3.75 -2.88
N ALA A 249 10.58 4.99 -3.24
CA ALA A 249 11.23 6.18 -2.72
C ALA A 249 11.18 6.28 -1.18
N CYS A 250 10.13 5.77 -0.51
CA CYS A 250 10.09 5.79 0.95
C CYS A 250 11.12 4.83 1.58
N TYR A 251 11.36 3.67 0.98
CA TYR A 251 12.37 2.72 1.41
C TYR A 251 13.79 3.26 1.21
N GLU A 252 13.98 4.08 0.18
CA GLU A 252 15.24 4.78 -0.05
C GLU A 252 15.51 5.89 0.96
N GLU A 253 14.46 6.44 1.59
CA GLU A 253 14.55 7.39 2.71
C GLU A 253 14.40 6.71 4.09
N GLY A 254 14.57 5.39 4.15
CA GLY A 254 14.74 4.65 5.41
C GLY A 254 13.54 3.84 5.88
N ALA A 255 12.45 3.75 5.12
CA ALA A 255 11.40 2.78 5.42
C ALA A 255 11.91 1.34 5.33
N ARG A 256 11.34 0.45 6.15
CA ARG A 256 11.84 -0.94 6.34
C ARG A 256 10.75 -2.02 6.27
N GLY A 257 9.51 -1.65 5.98
CA GLY A 257 8.38 -2.56 6.01
C GLY A 257 7.82 -2.83 7.42
N PRO A 258 6.76 -3.65 7.53
CA PRO A 258 6.01 -4.19 6.40
C PRO A 258 5.34 -3.07 5.59
N GLY A 259 5.34 -3.16 4.26
CA GLY A 259 4.63 -2.20 3.39
C GLY A 259 3.12 -2.12 3.70
N LYS A 260 2.44 -1.06 3.26
CA LYS A 260 0.98 -0.88 3.45
C LYS A 260 0.18 -1.88 2.61
N ASP A 261 -0.90 -2.40 3.18
CA ASP A 261 -1.80 -3.39 2.59
C ASP A 261 -2.34 -3.02 1.22
N CYS A 262 -2.84 -1.80 1.08
CA CYS A 262 -3.44 -1.31 -0.17
C CYS A 262 -2.41 -0.94 -1.25
N ALA A 263 -1.11 -1.03 -0.96
CA ALA A 263 -0.04 -0.86 -1.93
C ALA A 263 0.15 -2.15 -2.73
N TYR A 264 -0.72 -2.46 -3.69
CA TYR A 264 -0.57 -3.66 -4.53
C TYR A 264 0.79 -3.72 -5.25
N GLU A 265 1.44 -2.58 -5.50
CA GLU A 265 2.81 -2.51 -6.03
C GLU A 265 3.87 -3.09 -5.08
N ASN A 266 3.52 -3.41 -3.83
CA ASN A 266 4.39 -4.05 -2.84
C ASN A 266 5.00 -5.36 -3.34
N VAL A 267 4.38 -6.07 -4.28
CA VAL A 267 5.01 -7.25 -4.91
C VAL A 267 6.35 -6.86 -5.54
N ILE A 268 6.40 -5.74 -6.25
CA ILE A 268 7.62 -5.20 -6.88
C ILE A 268 8.57 -4.68 -5.78
N ILE A 269 8.04 -3.98 -4.77
CA ILE A 269 8.84 -3.46 -3.65
C ILE A 269 9.55 -4.58 -2.89
N LYS A 270 8.87 -5.69 -2.58
CA LYS A 270 9.46 -6.84 -1.89
C LYS A 270 10.61 -7.42 -2.70
N ILE A 271 10.47 -7.53 -4.02
CA ILE A 271 11.52 -8.04 -4.91
C ILE A 271 12.77 -7.16 -4.88
N ILE A 272 12.57 -5.83 -4.91
CA ILE A 272 13.68 -4.87 -4.89
C ILE A 272 14.33 -4.82 -3.52
N THR A 273 13.53 -4.65 -2.47
CA THR A 273 14.01 -4.28 -1.14
C THR A 273 14.29 -5.47 -0.25
N GLY A 274 13.61 -6.61 -0.45
CA GLY A 274 13.71 -7.76 0.43
C GLY A 274 12.93 -7.65 1.74
N TYR A 275 12.29 -6.50 2.01
CA TYR A 275 11.49 -6.28 3.22
C TYR A 275 10.13 -6.96 3.14
N PRO A 276 9.53 -7.27 4.30
CA PRO A 276 8.18 -7.81 4.33
C PRO A 276 7.16 -6.80 3.82
N ILE A 277 6.00 -7.31 3.39
CA ILE A 277 4.89 -6.49 2.88
C ILE A 277 3.55 -6.95 3.46
N SER A 278 2.66 -6.00 3.69
CA SER A 278 1.23 -6.29 3.80
C SER A 278 0.58 -6.26 2.43
N MET A 279 -0.40 -7.14 2.23
CA MET A 279 -1.22 -7.22 1.02
C MET A 279 -2.67 -7.48 1.39
N GLU A 280 -3.56 -7.09 0.50
CA GLU A 280 -5.01 -7.33 0.59
C GLU A 280 -5.55 -7.94 -0.71
N GLY A 281 -6.80 -8.42 -0.70
CA GLY A 281 -7.40 -9.05 -1.87
C GLY A 281 -8.80 -9.59 -1.58
N LYS A 282 -8.99 -10.91 -1.67
CA LYS A 282 -10.33 -11.52 -1.52
C LYS A 282 -10.98 -11.20 -0.17
N THR A 283 -10.18 -10.98 0.87
CA THR A 283 -10.65 -10.74 2.24
C THR A 283 -10.74 -9.24 2.57
N SER A 284 -10.41 -8.36 1.61
CA SER A 284 -10.72 -6.94 1.66
C SER A 284 -11.98 -6.54 0.89
N ALA A 285 -12.80 -7.51 0.47
CA ALA A 285 -14.09 -7.27 -0.17
C ALA A 285 -15.04 -6.30 0.58
N PRO A 286 -15.04 -6.19 1.93
CA PRO A 286 -15.82 -5.16 2.62
C PRO A 286 -15.40 -3.72 2.32
N ALA A 287 -14.14 -3.49 1.94
CA ALA A 287 -13.62 -2.17 1.59
C ALA A 287 -13.90 -1.83 0.13
N HIS A 288 -13.53 -2.74 -0.79
CA HIS A 288 -13.78 -2.59 -2.22
C HIS A 288 -13.69 -3.93 -2.96
N SER A 289 -14.26 -3.97 -4.17
CA SER A 289 -14.04 -5.08 -5.10
C SER A 289 -12.71 -4.91 -5.84
N SER A 290 -12.14 -6.00 -6.33
CA SER A 290 -10.96 -5.99 -7.20
C SER A 290 -10.90 -7.24 -8.08
N LEU A 291 -10.06 -7.21 -9.12
CA LEU A 291 -9.77 -8.36 -9.98
C LEU A 291 -8.52 -9.14 -9.54
N VAL A 292 -7.99 -8.83 -8.35
CA VAL A 292 -6.73 -9.34 -7.80
C VAL A 292 -6.93 -10.00 -6.43
N GLY A 293 -7.93 -10.89 -6.34
CA GLY A 293 -8.39 -11.43 -5.06
C GLY A 293 -7.39 -12.38 -4.37
N ASN A 294 -6.87 -13.36 -5.08
CA ASN A 294 -5.95 -14.37 -4.55
C ASN A 294 -4.50 -14.09 -4.89
N ILE A 295 -4.21 -13.55 -6.08
CA ILE A 295 -2.83 -13.39 -6.56
C ILE A 295 -1.97 -12.50 -5.66
N SER A 296 -2.55 -11.50 -5.01
CA SER A 296 -1.85 -10.64 -4.05
C SER A 296 -1.35 -11.40 -2.82
N ALA A 297 -2.03 -12.49 -2.43
CA ALA A 297 -1.61 -13.37 -1.34
C ALA A 297 -0.40 -14.24 -1.71
N ALA A 298 0.00 -14.32 -2.98
CA ALA A 298 1.10 -15.19 -3.42
C ALA A 298 2.45 -14.82 -2.79
N VAL A 299 2.61 -13.59 -2.30
CA VAL A 299 3.89 -13.07 -1.78
C VAL A 299 3.77 -12.29 -0.47
N CYS A 300 2.58 -12.24 0.15
CA CYS A 300 2.33 -11.41 1.32
C CYS A 300 3.05 -11.92 2.58
N ASP A 301 3.38 -11.04 3.51
CA ASP A 301 3.89 -11.41 4.85
C ASP A 301 2.87 -11.05 5.94
N LEU A 302 2.08 -10.00 5.69
CA LEU A 302 0.83 -9.72 6.38
C LEU A 302 -0.34 -9.81 5.39
N TRP A 303 -1.50 -10.28 5.85
CA TRP A 303 -2.72 -10.37 5.04
C TRP A 303 -3.83 -9.53 5.65
N SER A 304 -4.31 -8.52 4.90
CA SER A 304 -5.21 -7.48 5.38
C SER A 304 -6.61 -7.52 4.79
N ASN A 305 -7.59 -7.01 5.55
CA ASN A 305 -8.95 -6.75 5.12
C ASN A 305 -9.16 -5.33 4.55
N GLU A 306 -8.09 -4.57 4.33
CA GLU A 306 -8.06 -3.14 3.95
C GLU A 306 -8.77 -2.22 4.93
N THR A 307 -10.09 -2.29 5.07
CA THR A 307 -10.81 -1.60 6.12
C THR A 307 -12.20 -2.18 6.31
N ILE A 308 -12.75 -2.03 7.50
CA ILE A 308 -14.16 -2.29 7.77
C ILE A 308 -14.66 -1.34 8.83
N THR A 309 -15.87 -0.81 8.63
CA THR A 309 -16.56 -0.02 9.64
C THR A 309 -16.88 -0.89 10.85
N VAL A 310 -16.50 -0.45 12.05
CA VAL A 310 -16.83 -1.13 13.30
C VAL A 310 -18.34 -1.05 13.55
N ASP A 311 -18.99 -2.20 13.50
CA ASP A 311 -20.43 -2.38 13.69
C ASP A 311 -20.72 -3.76 14.30
N ASP A 312 -21.99 -4.11 14.47
CA ASP A 312 -22.45 -5.41 14.96
C ASP A 312 -22.92 -6.34 13.83
N PHE A 313 -22.36 -7.56 13.79
CA PHE A 313 -22.86 -8.71 13.05
C PHE A 313 -23.46 -9.74 14.03
N PHE A 314 -24.17 -10.73 13.49
CA PHE A 314 -24.65 -11.87 14.28
C PHE A 314 -23.52 -12.64 14.98
N SER A 315 -22.33 -12.67 14.38
CA SER A 315 -21.15 -13.35 14.92
C SER A 315 -20.31 -12.47 15.87
N GLY A 316 -20.76 -11.26 16.21
CA GLY A 316 -20.04 -10.28 17.02
C GLY A 316 -19.67 -9.02 16.24
N LYS A 317 -18.69 -8.25 16.71
CA LYS A 317 -18.24 -7.05 16.00
C LYS A 317 -17.73 -7.37 14.59
N THR A 318 -18.01 -6.50 13.62
CA THR A 318 -17.56 -6.64 12.22
C THR A 318 -16.06 -6.89 12.10
N VAL A 319 -15.26 -6.14 12.87
CA VAL A 319 -13.80 -6.27 12.92
C VAL A 319 -13.34 -7.65 13.42
N ALA A 320 -14.06 -8.23 14.39
CA ALA A 320 -13.75 -9.55 14.92
C ALA A 320 -14.14 -10.65 13.91
N ALA A 321 -15.27 -10.48 13.21
CA ALA A 321 -15.67 -11.38 12.14
C ALA A 321 -14.67 -11.37 10.96
N MET A 322 -14.15 -10.20 10.59
CA MET A 322 -13.12 -10.11 9.55
C MET A 322 -11.78 -10.70 9.99
N LEU A 323 -11.37 -10.45 11.25
CA LEU A 323 -10.18 -11.07 11.81
C LEU A 323 -10.26 -12.60 11.74
N GLU A 324 -11.41 -13.19 12.08
CA GLU A 324 -11.60 -14.64 11.99
C GLU A 324 -11.32 -15.18 10.57
N ILE A 325 -11.82 -14.51 9.53
CA ILE A 325 -11.57 -14.89 8.14
C ILE A 325 -10.08 -14.75 7.78
N LEU A 326 -9.45 -13.64 8.17
CA LEU A 326 -8.00 -13.42 7.95
C LEU A 326 -7.15 -14.48 8.66
N CYS A 327 -7.51 -14.86 9.88
CA CYS A 327 -6.83 -15.91 10.63
C CYS A 327 -6.91 -17.26 9.91
N TYR A 328 -8.05 -17.61 9.32
CA TYR A 328 -8.17 -18.84 8.55
C TYR A 328 -7.40 -18.81 7.22
N ASP A 329 -7.38 -17.67 6.52
CA ASP A 329 -6.54 -17.50 5.33
C ASP A 329 -5.05 -17.70 5.65
N THR A 330 -4.59 -17.06 6.73
CA THR A 330 -3.19 -17.12 7.15
C THR A 330 -2.82 -18.47 7.75
N SER A 331 -3.74 -19.14 8.43
CA SER A 331 -3.57 -20.52 8.91
C SER A 331 -3.36 -21.50 7.74
N LEU A 332 -4.13 -21.38 6.65
CA LEU A 332 -3.94 -22.19 5.45
C LEU A 332 -2.55 -21.97 4.83
N MET A 333 -2.10 -20.71 4.76
CA MET A 333 -0.76 -20.38 4.27
C MET A 333 0.32 -20.95 5.18
N LYS A 334 0.18 -20.83 6.51
CA LYS A 334 1.11 -21.37 7.52
C LYS A 334 1.22 -22.89 7.42
N GLU A 335 0.11 -23.60 7.32
CA GLU A 335 0.09 -25.06 7.17
C GLU A 335 0.71 -25.51 5.85
N SER A 336 0.51 -24.76 4.76
CA SER A 336 1.17 -25.06 3.48
C SER A 336 2.70 -24.93 3.58
N ILE A 337 3.21 -23.99 4.39
CA ILE A 337 4.66 -23.86 4.65
C ILE A 337 5.14 -25.06 5.47
N ALA A 338 4.47 -25.35 6.58
CA ALA A 338 4.86 -26.44 7.49
C ALA A 338 4.86 -27.82 6.82
N SER A 339 3.90 -28.06 5.92
CA SER A 339 3.78 -29.32 5.17
C SER A 339 4.62 -29.38 3.88
N GLY A 340 5.35 -28.31 3.53
CA GLY A 340 6.14 -28.25 2.29
C GLY A 340 5.34 -28.05 1.00
N ASN A 341 4.05 -27.69 1.10
CA ASN A 341 3.12 -27.49 -0.02
C ASN A 341 2.95 -26.01 -0.43
N SER A 342 3.70 -25.09 0.16
CA SER A 342 3.55 -23.64 -0.04
C SER A 342 3.68 -23.21 -1.49
N LYS A 343 4.56 -23.83 -2.28
CA LYS A 343 4.70 -23.57 -3.71
C LYS A 343 3.47 -23.99 -4.52
N SER A 344 2.85 -25.13 -4.17
CA SER A 344 1.60 -25.58 -4.79
C SER A 344 0.46 -24.60 -4.50
N LEU A 345 0.31 -24.19 -3.23
CA LEU A 345 -0.69 -23.18 -2.86
C LEU A 345 -0.44 -21.84 -3.56
N GLN A 346 0.80 -21.36 -3.57
CA GLN A 346 1.19 -20.14 -4.26
C GLN A 346 0.80 -20.19 -5.75
N GLN A 347 1.07 -21.31 -6.43
CA GLN A 347 0.73 -21.47 -7.83
C GLN A 347 -0.79 -21.43 -8.06
N LEU A 348 -1.59 -22.00 -7.15
CA LEU A 348 -3.05 -21.94 -7.22
C LEU A 348 -3.57 -20.51 -7.04
N LEU A 349 -3.01 -19.76 -6.08
CA LEU A 349 -3.33 -18.34 -5.86
C LEU A 349 -3.02 -17.49 -7.10
N ILE A 350 -1.87 -17.72 -7.74
CA ILE A 350 -1.48 -17.03 -8.98
C ILE A 350 -2.42 -17.42 -10.13
N ASN A 351 -2.61 -18.72 -10.35
CA ASN A 351 -3.35 -19.22 -11.51
C ASN A 351 -4.83 -18.83 -11.51
N SER A 352 -5.44 -18.58 -10.35
CA SER A 352 -6.85 -18.19 -10.28
C SER A 352 -7.13 -16.81 -10.89
N ASP A 353 -6.13 -15.93 -10.91
CA ASP A 353 -6.32 -14.51 -11.26
C ASP A 353 -5.36 -14.00 -12.33
N LYS A 354 -4.18 -14.61 -12.55
CA LYS A 354 -3.11 -14.06 -13.42
C LYS A 354 -3.60 -13.61 -14.80
N TYR A 355 -4.59 -14.31 -15.37
CA TYR A 355 -5.16 -14.00 -16.69
C TYR A 355 -6.60 -13.45 -16.63
N ARG A 356 -7.08 -13.09 -15.44
CA ARG A 356 -8.37 -12.44 -15.23
C ARG A 356 -8.36 -11.00 -15.71
N ASP A 357 -7.23 -10.32 -15.51
CA ASP A 357 -7.06 -8.90 -15.80
C ASP A 357 -5.57 -8.54 -15.95
N PRO A 358 -5.18 -7.57 -16.81
CA PRO A 358 -3.80 -7.09 -16.88
C PRO A 358 -3.29 -6.55 -15.54
N GLN A 359 -4.16 -6.02 -14.66
CA GLN A 359 -3.77 -5.60 -13.31
C GLN A 359 -3.33 -6.78 -12.44
N ALA A 360 -3.92 -7.96 -12.62
CA ALA A 360 -3.45 -9.19 -11.96
C ALA A 360 -2.16 -9.71 -12.59
N LEU A 361 -2.07 -9.64 -13.93
CA LEU A 361 -0.91 -10.14 -14.67
C LEU A 361 0.41 -9.51 -14.20
N VAL A 362 0.43 -8.18 -14.04
CA VAL A 362 1.64 -7.45 -13.62
C VAL A 362 2.04 -7.70 -12.17
N LEU A 363 1.11 -8.22 -11.34
CA LEU A 363 1.35 -8.59 -9.94
C LEU A 363 1.81 -10.04 -9.75
N SER A 364 1.78 -10.87 -10.80
CA SER A 364 2.35 -12.22 -10.70
C SER A 364 3.86 -12.14 -10.41
N PRO A 365 4.43 -12.99 -9.53
CA PRO A 365 5.81 -12.85 -9.07
C PRO A 365 6.86 -12.80 -10.20
N ASP A 366 6.65 -13.55 -11.28
CA ASP A 366 7.52 -13.55 -12.45
C ASP A 366 7.49 -12.22 -13.22
N ASN A 367 6.29 -11.67 -13.44
CA ASN A 367 6.13 -10.39 -14.13
C ASN A 367 6.55 -9.20 -13.25
N ALA A 368 6.21 -9.23 -11.97
CA ALA A 368 6.67 -8.24 -11.00
C ALA A 368 8.21 -8.22 -10.89
N PHE A 369 8.87 -9.38 -11.01
CA PHE A 369 10.33 -9.47 -11.02
C PHE A 369 10.96 -8.80 -12.23
N ARG A 370 10.35 -8.97 -13.42
CA ARG A 370 10.79 -8.28 -14.64
C ARG A 370 10.68 -6.76 -14.49
N ILE A 371 9.55 -6.27 -13.98
CA ILE A 371 9.33 -4.84 -13.72
C ILE A 371 10.33 -4.33 -12.68
N ALA A 372 10.53 -5.07 -11.58
CA ALA A 372 11.53 -4.73 -10.56
C ALA A 372 12.94 -4.59 -11.17
N LYS A 373 13.32 -5.52 -12.05
CA LYS A 373 14.62 -5.49 -12.75
C LYS A 373 14.75 -4.27 -13.64
N ALA A 374 13.70 -3.91 -14.38
CA ALA A 374 13.67 -2.71 -15.22
C ALA A 374 13.87 -1.44 -14.37
N ILE A 375 13.19 -1.35 -13.22
CA ILE A 375 13.33 -0.24 -12.27
C ILE A 375 14.77 -0.13 -11.77
N VAL A 376 15.34 -1.17 -11.16
CA VAL A 376 16.68 -1.03 -10.54
C VAL A 376 17.81 -0.82 -11.56
N SER A 377 17.57 -1.10 -12.84
CA SER A 377 18.53 -0.85 -13.93
C SER A 377 18.56 0.63 -14.38
N ALA A 378 17.56 1.42 -14.00
CA ALA A 378 17.43 2.83 -14.34
C ALA A 378 17.97 3.76 -13.23
N LYS A 379 18.40 4.98 -13.63
CA LYS A 379 19.22 5.87 -12.78
C LYS A 379 18.42 6.92 -12.02
N THR A 380 17.41 7.52 -12.64
CA THR A 380 16.55 8.54 -12.02
C THR A 380 15.15 7.99 -11.75
N ASP A 381 14.37 8.65 -10.89
CA ASP A 381 12.98 8.27 -10.64
C ASP A 381 12.15 8.34 -11.94
N TYR A 382 12.43 9.32 -12.80
CA TYR A 382 11.82 9.44 -14.12
C TYR A 382 12.11 8.22 -15.01
N ASP A 383 13.40 7.90 -15.19
CA ASP A 383 13.82 6.78 -16.04
C ASP A 383 13.25 5.45 -15.53
N ARG A 384 13.19 5.28 -14.21
CA ARG A 384 12.58 4.11 -13.55
C ARG A 384 11.12 3.97 -13.88
N VAL A 385 10.37 5.07 -13.85
CA VAL A 385 8.93 5.08 -14.16
C VAL A 385 8.71 4.74 -15.63
N VAL A 386 9.49 5.31 -16.55
CA VAL A 386 9.42 4.99 -17.97
C VAL A 386 9.77 3.51 -18.21
N ALA A 387 10.83 3.01 -17.58
CA ALA A 387 11.25 1.61 -17.69
C ALA A 387 10.19 0.64 -17.16
N ALA A 388 9.57 0.95 -16.02
CA ALA A 388 8.46 0.16 -15.46
C ALA A 388 7.24 0.15 -16.39
N ALA A 389 6.91 1.30 -16.98
CA ALA A 389 5.82 1.40 -17.95
C ALA A 389 6.08 0.52 -19.18
N ILE A 390 7.23 0.67 -19.82
CA ILE A 390 7.61 -0.10 -21.02
C ILE A 390 7.63 -1.61 -20.72
N GLU A 391 8.23 -2.03 -19.61
CA GLU A 391 8.27 -3.47 -19.27
C GLU A 391 6.87 -4.04 -19.01
N SER A 392 6.00 -3.28 -18.32
CA SER A 392 4.61 -3.70 -18.11
C SER A 392 3.81 -3.79 -19.41
N ILE A 393 4.07 -2.92 -20.38
CA ILE A 393 3.46 -2.97 -21.71
C ILE A 393 3.89 -4.24 -22.45
N HIS A 394 5.19 -4.55 -22.45
CA HIS A 394 5.69 -5.79 -23.06
C HIS A 394 5.08 -7.04 -22.43
N ILE A 395 4.99 -7.09 -21.10
CA ILE A 395 4.33 -8.20 -20.38
C ILE A 395 2.88 -8.38 -20.85
N ILE A 396 2.12 -7.29 -20.99
CA ILE A 396 0.73 -7.35 -21.44
C ILE A 396 0.63 -7.78 -22.91
N GLU A 397 1.51 -7.28 -23.78
CA GLU A 397 1.55 -7.65 -25.20
C GLU A 397 1.89 -9.13 -25.41
N GLU A 398 2.83 -9.67 -24.63
CA GLU A 398 3.23 -11.08 -24.67
C GLU A 398 2.08 -12.04 -24.29
N GLU A 399 1.15 -11.60 -23.43
CA GLU A 399 0.08 -12.43 -22.86
C GLU A 399 -1.31 -12.04 -23.38
N ILE A 400 -1.37 -11.23 -24.44
CA ILE A 400 -2.61 -10.62 -24.97
C ILE A 400 -3.66 -11.65 -25.36
N GLU A 401 -3.24 -12.79 -25.92
CA GLU A 401 -4.13 -13.89 -26.33
C GLU A 401 -4.81 -14.54 -25.13
N ARG A 402 -4.16 -14.56 -23.96
CA ARG A 402 -4.66 -15.19 -22.74
C ARG A 402 -5.50 -14.25 -21.90
N LEU A 403 -5.21 -12.95 -21.93
CA LEU A 403 -5.97 -11.91 -21.21
C LEU A 403 -7.37 -11.65 -21.77
N ARG A 404 -7.67 -12.07 -23.01
CA ARG A 404 -8.98 -11.86 -23.67
C ARG A 404 -9.45 -10.39 -23.62
N LEU A 405 -8.51 -9.46 -23.82
CA LEU A 405 -8.79 -8.03 -23.77
C LEU A 405 -9.74 -7.60 -24.89
N PRO A 406 -10.65 -6.65 -24.63
CA PRO A 406 -11.45 -6.05 -25.69
C PRO A 406 -10.58 -5.29 -26.69
N VAL A 407 -10.94 -5.36 -27.97
CA VAL A 407 -10.18 -4.77 -29.08
C VAL A 407 -9.84 -3.29 -28.86
N VAL A 408 -10.71 -2.54 -28.19
CA VAL A 408 -10.48 -1.12 -27.88
C VAL A 408 -9.30 -0.91 -26.92
N GLU A 409 -9.11 -1.81 -25.95
CA GLU A 409 -7.99 -1.74 -25.01
C GLU A 409 -6.68 -2.15 -25.68
N ILE A 410 -6.73 -3.14 -26.58
CA ILE A 410 -5.57 -3.54 -27.38
C ILE A 410 -5.09 -2.36 -28.24
N LYS A 411 -6.01 -1.68 -28.94
CA LYS A 411 -5.68 -0.50 -29.74
C LYS A 411 -5.15 0.64 -28.86
N TYR A 412 -5.73 0.85 -27.68
CA TYR A 412 -5.27 1.87 -26.76
C TYR A 412 -3.88 1.56 -26.20
N LEU A 413 -3.58 0.29 -25.90
CA LEU A 413 -2.26 -0.17 -25.47
C LEU A 413 -1.18 0.20 -26.49
N SER A 414 -1.44 0.05 -27.79
CA SER A 414 -0.51 0.48 -28.84
C SER A 414 -0.23 2.00 -28.81
N SER A 415 -1.24 2.82 -28.54
CA SER A 415 -1.06 4.27 -28.37
C SER A 415 -0.23 4.61 -27.12
N VAL A 416 -0.47 3.88 -26.02
CA VAL A 416 0.28 4.03 -24.77
C VAL A 416 1.74 3.63 -24.97
N LYS A 417 1.99 2.51 -25.65
CA LYS A 417 3.35 2.07 -26.04
C LYS A 417 4.09 3.13 -26.83
N ASN A 418 3.49 3.63 -27.91
CA ASN A 418 4.11 4.66 -28.73
C ASN A 418 4.42 5.93 -27.93
N PHE A 419 3.58 6.29 -26.95
CA PHE A 419 3.87 7.41 -26.06
C PHE A 419 5.11 7.16 -25.19
N PHE A 420 5.22 6.00 -24.53
CA PHE A 420 6.34 5.71 -23.63
C PHE A 420 7.66 5.43 -24.36
N GLU A 421 7.62 4.80 -25.54
CA GLU A 421 8.81 4.61 -26.38
C GLU A 421 9.37 5.94 -26.92
N ASN A 422 8.51 6.95 -27.04
CA ASN A 422 8.87 8.30 -27.49
C ASN A 422 8.66 9.34 -26.37
N ALA A 423 8.79 8.91 -25.11
CA ALA A 423 8.62 9.82 -23.98
C ALA A 423 9.65 10.96 -24.10
N PRO A 424 9.27 12.21 -23.74
CA PRO A 424 10.22 13.31 -23.69
C PRO A 424 11.36 13.00 -22.71
N ASP A 425 12.51 13.66 -22.82
CA ASP A 425 13.50 13.63 -21.74
C ASP A 425 12.94 14.32 -20.47
N GLU A 426 13.55 14.04 -19.32
CA GLU A 426 13.07 14.53 -18.01
C GLU A 426 12.96 16.06 -17.97
N ASP A 427 13.98 16.78 -18.42
CA ASP A 427 14.02 18.25 -18.39
C ASP A 427 12.91 18.83 -19.27
N ARG A 428 12.75 18.31 -20.49
CA ARG A 428 11.69 18.72 -21.40
C ARG A 428 10.30 18.43 -20.83
N LEU A 429 10.10 17.27 -20.21
CA LEU A 429 8.84 16.94 -19.55
C LEU A 429 8.55 17.96 -18.45
N VAL A 430 9.52 18.22 -17.58
CA VAL A 430 9.39 19.14 -16.46
C VAL A 430 9.01 20.54 -16.95
N ASP A 431 9.70 21.06 -17.96
CA ASP A 431 9.44 22.39 -18.52
C ASP A 431 8.03 22.50 -19.14
N GLU A 432 7.68 21.55 -20.01
CA GLU A 432 6.40 21.56 -20.73
C GLU A 432 5.22 21.30 -19.79
N ALA A 433 5.33 20.28 -18.92
CA ALA A 433 4.29 19.88 -17.99
C ALA A 433 4.07 20.92 -16.90
N SER A 434 5.14 21.49 -16.32
CA SER A 434 5.02 22.52 -15.29
C SER A 434 4.22 23.72 -15.81
N ARG A 435 4.53 24.22 -17.01
CA ARG A 435 3.75 25.29 -17.65
C ARG A 435 2.30 24.87 -17.89
N LYS A 436 2.08 23.72 -18.54
CA LYS A 436 0.75 23.23 -18.91
C LYS A 436 -0.16 23.04 -17.70
N TYR A 437 0.34 22.42 -16.63
CA TYR A 437 -0.48 22.08 -15.47
C TYR A 437 -0.64 23.24 -14.49
N SER A 438 0.30 24.20 -14.42
CA SER A 438 0.09 25.44 -13.66
C SER A 438 -1.08 26.26 -14.18
N GLU A 439 -1.40 26.18 -15.47
CA GLU A 439 -2.56 26.87 -16.06
C GLU A 439 -3.87 26.08 -15.92
N ARG A 440 -3.80 24.75 -15.74
CA ARG A 440 -4.95 23.84 -15.86
C ARG A 440 -5.40 23.21 -14.55
N VAL A 441 -4.52 23.18 -13.56
CA VAL A 441 -4.75 22.56 -12.26
C VAL A 441 -4.51 23.62 -11.20
N GLU A 442 -5.59 24.24 -10.74
CA GLU A 442 -5.55 25.39 -9.82
C GLU A 442 -4.68 25.16 -8.58
N ASN A 443 -4.72 23.94 -8.04
CA ASN A 443 -4.02 23.58 -6.81
C ASN A 443 -2.60 23.04 -7.05
N PHE A 444 -2.12 22.98 -8.29
CA PHE A 444 -0.75 22.53 -8.57
C PHE A 444 0.25 23.65 -8.28
N LYS A 445 1.09 23.44 -7.27
CA LYS A 445 2.14 24.38 -6.86
C LYS A 445 3.52 23.78 -7.10
N LYS A 446 4.26 24.36 -8.03
CA LYS A 446 5.61 23.91 -8.39
C LYS A 446 6.57 23.84 -7.20
N SER A 447 6.46 24.81 -6.28
CA SER A 447 7.26 24.87 -5.06
C SER A 447 7.10 23.65 -4.13
N ASP A 448 5.97 22.94 -4.20
CA ASP A 448 5.76 21.72 -3.41
C ASP A 448 6.63 20.55 -3.91
N TYR A 449 7.24 20.68 -5.08
CA TYR A 449 8.00 19.62 -5.74
C TYR A 449 9.39 20.09 -6.21
N GLU A 450 9.90 21.21 -5.69
CA GLU A 450 11.19 21.79 -6.11
C GLU A 450 11.25 22.10 -7.62
N LEU A 451 10.20 22.77 -8.15
CA LEU A 451 10.01 23.18 -9.55
C LEU A 451 9.68 24.67 -9.73
#